data_AF-A0A9P0LAC3-F1
#
_entry.id   AF-A0A9P0LAC3-F1
#
_cell.length_a   1.000
_cell.length_b   1.000
_cell.length_c   1.000
_cell.angle_alpha   90.00
_cell.angle_beta   90.00
_cell.angle_gamma   90.00
#
_symmetry.space_group_name_H-M   'P 1'
#
loop_
_entity.id
_entity.type
_entity.pdbx_description
1 polymer ?
#
loop_
_entity_poly.entity_id
_entity_poly.type
_entity_poly.pdbx_seq_one_letter_code
_entity_poly.pdbx_strand_id
1 'polypeptide(L)'
;MEEYHSGPNNIYNVDESALSTVQKPSKIFATKGKKQIGKIFSVAYGNAAATAIACSGFAKTGIFPFNSDIFPDYLFMLSSVTDHPHVAADTDQCAGPTIQKKTNHYNHKVHA
;
A
#
# COMPACT_ATOMS: atom_id res chain seq x y z
N MET A 1 -13.68 43.21 -26.27
CA MET A 1 -13.14 41.85 -26.45
C MET A 1 -11.66 42.03 -26.72
N GLU A 2 -10.82 41.69 -25.74
CA GLU A 2 -9.38 41.97 -25.79
C GLU A 2 -8.71 40.91 -26.68
N GLU A 3 -8.07 41.34 -27.76
CA GLU A 3 -7.52 40.44 -28.78
C GLU A 3 -6.28 39.71 -28.26
N TYR A 4 -6.41 38.37 -28.19
CA TYR A 4 -5.34 37.44 -27.85
C TYR A 4 -4.24 37.47 -28.92
N HIS A 5 -3.15 38.18 -28.64
CA HIS A 5 -1.96 38.21 -29.48
C HIS A 5 -1.15 36.92 -29.33
N SER A 6 -1.47 35.90 -30.15
CA SER A 6 -0.71 34.66 -30.24
C SER A 6 0.49 34.82 -31.17
N GLY A 7 1.62 35.29 -30.63
CA GLY A 7 2.90 35.20 -31.32
C GLY A 7 3.33 33.73 -31.53
N PRO A 8 4.16 33.41 -32.53
CA PRO A 8 4.59 32.03 -32.83
C PRO A 8 5.30 31.29 -31.68
N ASN A 9 5.68 32.02 -30.62
CA ASN A 9 6.32 31.48 -29.42
C ASN A 9 5.34 31.05 -28.31
N ASN A 10 4.02 31.24 -28.48
CA ASN A 10 3.00 30.98 -27.46
C ASN A 10 2.03 29.85 -27.87
N ILE A 11 2.58 28.70 -28.31
CA ILE A 11 1.79 27.48 -28.55
C ILE A 11 1.65 26.73 -27.22
N TYR A 12 0.51 26.90 -26.56
CA TYR A 12 0.17 26.15 -25.36
C TYR A 12 -0.62 24.90 -25.74
N ASN A 13 -0.18 23.72 -25.31
CA ASN A 13 -1.02 22.53 -25.33
C ASN A 13 -2.06 22.70 -24.21
N VAL A 14 -3.25 23.19 -24.58
CA VAL A 14 -4.39 23.32 -23.67
C VAL A 14 -5.21 22.05 -23.81
N ASP A 15 -5.13 21.15 -22.82
CA ASP A 15 -6.18 20.14 -22.67
C ASP A 15 -7.33 20.73 -21.84
N GLU A 16 -8.49 20.05 -21.85
CA GLU A 16 -9.72 20.47 -21.17
C GLU A 16 -9.54 20.77 -19.66
N SER A 17 -8.43 20.38 -19.04
CA SER A 17 -8.14 20.62 -17.64
C SER A 17 -7.37 21.92 -17.36
N ALA A 18 -7.00 22.69 -18.39
CA ALA A 18 -6.20 23.92 -18.30
C ALA A 18 -4.85 23.75 -17.55
N LEU A 19 -4.39 22.50 -17.38
CA LEU A 19 -3.11 22.16 -16.80
C LEU A 19 -2.12 21.88 -17.92
N SER A 20 -0.95 22.52 -17.88
CA SER A 20 0.11 22.21 -18.83
C SER A 20 0.66 20.81 -18.54
N THR A 21 0.52 19.90 -19.51
CA THR A 21 1.14 18.57 -19.50
C THR A 21 2.65 18.61 -19.76
N VAL A 22 3.22 19.76 -20.11
CA VAL A 22 4.67 19.90 -20.35
C VAL A 22 5.38 20.14 -19.03
N GLN A 23 5.96 19.07 -18.48
CA GLN A 23 6.80 19.15 -17.29
C GLN A 23 8.01 20.05 -17.56
N LYS A 24 8.10 21.20 -16.88
CA LYS A 24 9.32 22.01 -16.88
C LYS A 24 10.35 21.32 -15.98
N PRO A 25 11.49 20.84 -16.52
CA PRO A 25 12.47 20.15 -15.70
C PRO A 25 13.11 21.13 -14.69
N SER A 26 13.17 20.70 -13.43
CA SER A 26 13.82 21.43 -12.34
C SER A 26 15.33 21.60 -12.59
N LYS A 27 15.96 22.55 -11.88
CA LYS A 27 17.42 22.75 -11.91
C LYS A 27 18.16 21.43 -11.64
N ILE A 28 19.19 21.16 -12.44
CA ILE A 28 20.05 19.98 -12.30
C ILE A 28 20.72 20.01 -10.92
N PHE A 29 20.45 19.00 -10.09
CA PHE A 29 20.93 18.92 -8.70
C PHE A 29 22.35 18.37 -8.57
N ALA A 30 22.94 17.81 -9.64
CA ALA A 30 24.32 17.36 -9.67
C ALA A 30 24.94 17.48 -11.07
N THR A 31 26.19 17.92 -11.15
CA THR A 31 26.92 18.03 -12.42
C THR A 31 27.39 16.65 -12.90
N LYS A 32 27.28 16.40 -14.21
CA LYS A 32 27.81 15.19 -14.88
C LYS A 32 29.29 14.98 -14.51
N GLY A 33 29.67 13.74 -14.22
CA GLY A 33 31.05 13.35 -13.91
C GLY A 33 31.46 13.52 -12.44
N LYS A 34 30.64 14.18 -11.60
CA LYS A 34 30.88 14.26 -10.14
C LYS A 34 30.07 13.19 -9.41
N LYS A 35 30.72 12.43 -8.53
CA LYS A 35 30.10 11.34 -7.74
C LYS A 35 29.31 11.84 -6.50
N GLN A 36 28.73 13.04 -6.57
CA GLN A 36 28.04 13.68 -5.44
C GLN A 36 26.82 12.87 -5.00
N ILE A 37 26.00 12.44 -5.96
CA ILE A 37 24.79 11.63 -5.71
C ILE A 37 25.19 10.26 -5.14
N GLY A 38 26.19 9.61 -5.74
CA GLY A 38 26.65 8.30 -5.27
C GLY A 38 27.10 8.31 -3.81
N LYS A 39 27.78 9.39 -3.37
CA LYS A 39 28.23 9.54 -1.98
C LYS A 39 27.07 9.69 -0.99
N ILE A 40 26.07 10.52 -1.29
CA ILE A 40 24.92 10.68 -0.40
C ILE A 40 24.04 9.44 -0.42
N PHE A 41 23.87 8.84 -1.60
CA PHE A 41 23.05 7.66 -1.79
C PHE A 41 23.65 6.44 -1.10
N SER A 42 24.97 6.24 -1.17
CA SER A 42 25.60 5.08 -0.52
C SER A 42 25.39 5.08 0.99
N VAL A 43 25.47 6.24 1.64
CA VAL A 43 25.20 6.38 3.08
C VAL A 43 23.71 6.16 3.37
N ALA A 44 22.83 6.80 2.61
CA ALA A 44 21.38 6.64 2.79
C ALA A 44 20.93 5.18 2.58
N TYR A 45 21.44 4.53 1.53
CA TYR A 45 21.13 3.15 1.20
C TYR A 45 21.68 2.19 2.24
N GLY A 46 22.92 2.37 2.71
CA GLY A 46 23.49 1.55 3.77
C GLY A 46 22.67 1.60 5.07
N ASN A 47 22.13 2.77 5.39
CA ASN A 47 21.24 2.93 6.54
C ASN A 47 19.87 2.28 6.31
N ALA A 48 19.28 2.47 5.12
CA ALA A 48 17.94 1.96 4.79
C ALA A 48 17.91 0.44 4.61
N ALA A 49 18.94 -0.14 4.00
CA ALA A 49 19.06 -1.57 3.71
C ALA A 49 19.76 -2.35 4.84
N ALA A 50 19.70 -1.87 6.08
CA ALA A 50 20.29 -2.54 7.21
C ALA A 50 19.47 -3.78 7.61
N THR A 51 20.15 -4.92 7.86
CA THR A 51 19.51 -6.17 8.28
C THR A 51 18.66 -6.00 9.55
N ALA A 52 19.07 -5.13 10.47
CA ALA A 52 18.30 -4.81 11.67
C ALA A 52 16.92 -4.22 11.37
N ILE A 53 16.79 -3.40 10.31
CA ILE A 53 15.51 -2.85 9.86
C ILE A 53 14.63 -3.97 9.30
N ALA A 54 15.21 -4.86 8.50
CA ALA A 54 14.48 -6.03 7.98
C ALA A 54 13.98 -6.93 9.12
N CYS A 55 14.85 -7.29 10.08
CA CYS A 55 14.47 -8.09 11.26
C CYS A 55 13.38 -7.40 12.08
N SER A 56 13.49 -6.08 12.29
CA SER A 56 12.47 -5.30 12.99
C SER A 56 11.14 -5.31 12.24
N GLY A 57 11.16 -5.22 10.91
CA GLY A 57 9.98 -5.32 10.06
C GLY A 57 9.26 -6.67 10.22
N PHE A 58 9.99 -7.77 10.13
CA PHE A 58 9.43 -9.12 10.32
C PHE A 58 8.89 -9.35 11.73
N ALA A 59 9.56 -8.82 12.75
CA ALA A 59 9.09 -8.90 14.12
C ALA A 59 7.81 -8.08 14.34
N LYS A 60 7.71 -6.91 13.70
CA LYS A 60 6.52 -6.04 13.79
C LYS A 60 5.29 -6.60 13.08
N THR A 61 5.48 -7.37 12.02
CA THR A 61 4.37 -8.03 11.30
C THR A 61 4.00 -9.38 11.89
N GLY A 62 4.76 -9.90 12.86
CA GLY A 62 4.52 -11.22 13.43
C GLY A 62 4.80 -12.36 12.45
N ILE A 63 5.54 -12.10 11.37
CA ILE A 63 5.99 -13.14 10.43
C ILE A 63 7.13 -13.93 11.09
N PHE A 64 8.08 -13.22 11.71
CA PHE A 64 9.18 -13.85 12.45
C PHE A 64 9.68 -12.95 13.60
N PRO A 65 9.65 -13.42 14.86
CA PRO A 65 9.00 -14.66 15.31
C PRO A 65 7.50 -14.66 15.01
N PHE A 66 6.95 -15.83 14.75
CA PHE A 66 5.53 -15.95 14.38
C PHE A 66 4.63 -15.51 15.54
N ASN A 67 3.73 -14.56 15.28
CA ASN A 67 2.75 -14.06 16.23
C ASN A 67 1.46 -13.65 15.50
N SER A 68 0.41 -14.46 15.62
CA SER A 68 -0.90 -14.21 15.02
C SER A 68 -1.68 -13.07 15.68
N ASP A 69 -1.35 -12.75 16.93
CA ASP A 69 -2.13 -11.82 17.76
C ASP A 69 -1.67 -10.37 17.58
N ILE A 70 -0.68 -10.14 16.69
CA ILE A 70 -0.14 -8.81 16.38
C ILE A 70 -1.17 -7.90 15.69
N PHE A 71 -2.14 -8.50 15.00
CA PHE A 71 -3.24 -7.79 14.38
C PHE A 71 -4.51 -8.03 15.21
N PRO A 72 -5.09 -6.99 15.83
CA PRO A 72 -6.38 -7.12 16.51
C PRO A 72 -7.53 -7.34 15.52
N ASP A 73 -8.58 -8.04 15.97
CA ASP A 73 -9.74 -8.45 15.18
C ASP A 73 -10.37 -7.34 14.34
N TYR A 74 -10.39 -6.10 14.83
CA TYR A 74 -10.96 -4.96 14.11
C TYR A 74 -10.20 -4.60 12.81
N LEU A 75 -8.93 -4.98 12.67
CA LEU A 75 -8.17 -4.80 11.43
C LEU A 75 -8.57 -5.84 10.37
N PHE A 76 -9.06 -7.00 10.79
CA PHE A 76 -9.60 -8.03 9.90
C PHE A 76 -11.07 -7.75 9.53
N MET A 77 -11.78 -6.91 10.28
CA MET A 77 -13.16 -6.52 9.92
C MET A 77 -13.29 -5.87 8.53
N LEU A 78 -12.22 -5.28 7.98
CA LEU A 78 -12.26 -4.72 6.62
C LEU A 78 -12.32 -5.80 5.53
N SER A 79 -11.79 -7.01 5.78
CA SER A 79 -11.83 -8.11 4.80
C SER A 79 -13.14 -8.90 4.83
N SER A 80 -14.00 -8.68 5.83
CA SER A 80 -15.23 -9.46 6.02
C SER A 80 -16.26 -9.32 4.89
N VAL A 81 -16.11 -8.31 4.02
CA VAL A 81 -16.96 -8.10 2.84
C VAL A 81 -16.53 -8.99 1.67
N THR A 82 -15.30 -9.49 1.68
CA THR A 82 -14.72 -10.33 0.61
C THR A 82 -14.73 -11.81 0.97
N ASP A 83 -15.12 -12.17 2.19
CA ASP A 83 -15.36 -13.55 2.61
C ASP A 83 -16.62 -14.08 1.89
N HIS A 84 -16.46 -14.40 0.61
CA HIS A 84 -17.46 -15.12 -0.15
C HIS A 84 -17.49 -16.52 0.45
N PRO A 85 -18.65 -16.99 0.95
CA PRO A 85 -18.74 -18.37 1.39
C PRO A 85 -18.29 -19.25 0.24
N HIS A 86 -17.29 -20.09 0.48
CA HIS A 86 -16.96 -21.17 -0.43
C HIS A 86 -18.19 -22.08 -0.47
N VAL A 87 -19.06 -21.86 -1.46
CA VAL A 87 -20.19 -22.73 -1.74
C VAL A 87 -19.57 -24.04 -2.20
N ALA A 88 -19.32 -24.95 -1.26
CA ALA A 88 -19.17 -26.35 -1.60
C ALA A 88 -20.49 -26.72 -2.27
N ALA A 89 -20.44 -26.86 -3.59
CA ALA A 89 -21.59 -27.17 -4.40
C ALA A 89 -22.02 -28.60 -4.08
N ASP A 90 -22.86 -28.76 -3.06
CA ASP A 90 -23.62 -29.99 -2.83
C ASP A 90 -25.03 -29.62 -2.35
N THR A 91 -25.94 -29.66 -3.33
CA THR A 91 -27.38 -30.01 -3.25
C THR A 91 -28.33 -29.16 -2.38
N ASP A 92 -29.21 -28.44 -3.10
CA ASP A 92 -30.66 -28.35 -2.91
C ASP A 92 -31.23 -28.27 -1.47
N GLN A 93 -31.67 -27.07 -1.06
CA GLN A 93 -33.03 -26.87 -0.51
C GLN A 93 -33.32 -25.40 -0.18
N CYS A 94 -34.46 -24.93 -0.69
CA CYS A 94 -35.14 -23.70 -0.34
C CYS A 94 -35.54 -23.66 1.15
N ALA A 95 -35.04 -22.67 1.91
CA ALA A 95 -35.79 -21.98 2.97
C ALA A 95 -34.97 -20.80 3.54
N GLY A 96 -35.67 -19.68 3.83
CA GLY A 96 -35.10 -18.44 4.37
C GLY A 96 -34.57 -18.51 5.81
N PRO A 97 -34.19 -17.35 6.41
CA PRO A 97 -33.00 -17.25 7.26
C PRO A 97 -33.28 -17.57 8.73
N THR A 98 -32.37 -18.31 9.37
CA THR A 98 -32.29 -18.39 10.83
C THR A 98 -30.87 -18.02 11.29
N ILE A 99 -30.74 -16.88 11.97
CA ILE A 99 -29.50 -16.42 12.60
C ILE A 99 -29.19 -17.35 13.78
N GLN A 100 -28.20 -18.23 13.63
CA GLN A 100 -27.64 -19.00 14.73
C GLN A 100 -26.37 -18.30 15.24
N LYS A 101 -26.49 -17.54 16.34
CA LYS A 101 -25.33 -17.09 17.11
C LYS A 101 -24.70 -18.33 17.77
N LYS A 102 -23.54 -18.79 17.29
CA LYS A 102 -22.73 -19.79 17.99
C LYS A 102 -21.48 -19.16 18.57
N THR A 103 -21.53 -18.99 19.90
CA THR A 103 -20.40 -18.70 20.78
C THR A 103 -19.42 -19.87 20.73
N ASN A 104 -18.16 -19.63 20.37
CA ASN A 104 -17.10 -20.64 20.52
C ASN A 104 -16.21 -20.25 21.71
N HIS A 105 -16.43 -20.94 22.84
CA HIS A 105 -15.47 -21.02 23.93
C HIS A 105 -14.27 -21.85 23.45
N TYR A 106 -13.06 -21.31 23.51
CA TYR A 106 -11.83 -22.08 23.31
C TYR A 106 -11.19 -22.46 24.65
N ASN A 107 -11.08 -23.76 24.87
CA ASN A 107 -10.43 -24.37 26.05
C ASN A 107 -8.91 -24.29 25.92
N HIS A 108 -8.26 -23.61 26.86
CA HIS A 108 -6.81 -23.68 27.02
C HIS A 108 -6.46 -24.91 27.87
N LYS A 109 -5.98 -25.98 27.24
CA LYS A 109 -5.26 -27.06 27.95
C LYS A 109 -3.77 -26.75 27.87
N VAL A 110 -3.22 -26.25 28.97
CA VAL A 110 -1.79 -26.29 29.26
C VAL A 110 -1.45 -27.66 29.83
N HIS A 111 -0.59 -28.40 29.14
CA HIS A 111 0.15 -29.50 29.75
C HIS A 111 1.54 -28.97 30.11
N ALA A 112 1.96 -29.34 31.31
CA ALA A 112 3.14 -28.90 32.06
C ALA A 112 4.48 -29.11 31.33
#